data_AF-Q57308-F1
#
_entry.id   AF-Q57308-F1
#
_cell.length_a   1.000
_cell.length_b   1.000
_cell.length_c   1.000
_cell.angle_alpha   90.00
_cell.angle_beta   90.00
_cell.angle_gamma   90.00
#
_symmetry.space_group_name_H-M   'P 1'
#
loop_
_entity.id
_entity.type
_entity.pdbx_description
1 polymer ?
#
loop_
_entity_poly.entity_id
_entity_poly.type
_entity_poly.pdbx_seq_one_letter_code
_entity_poly.pdbx_strand_id
1 'polypeptide(L)' 'KNTNTNTNSNTNTNSNTNANQGSSNNNSNSSASAIIAEAQKHLGKAYSWGGNGPTTFDCSGYTKYVFAKAGISLPRT' A
#
# COMPACT_ATOMS: atom_id res chain seq x y z
N LYS A 1 -9.76 14.39 -24.47
CA LYS A 1 -9.43 13.38 -23.42
C LYS A 1 -8.45 14.05 -22.46
N ASN A 2 -8.89 14.29 -21.22
CA ASN A 2 -8.21 15.12 -20.23
C ASN A 2 -6.96 14.41 -19.66
N THR A 3 -5.80 15.04 -19.78
CA THR A 3 -4.51 14.56 -19.25
C THR A 3 -4.15 15.35 -17.99
N ASN A 4 -4.25 14.72 -16.82
CA ASN A 4 -3.88 15.35 -15.56
C ASN A 4 -2.62 14.68 -14.99
N THR A 5 -1.44 15.21 -15.33
CA THR A 5 -0.15 14.82 -14.75
C THR A 5 0.10 15.64 -13.49
N ASN A 6 -0.08 15.03 -12.32
CA ASN A 6 0.14 15.68 -11.02
C ASN A 6 1.60 15.48 -10.59
N THR A 7 2.45 16.48 -10.85
CA THR A 7 3.83 16.56 -10.34
C THR A 7 3.80 17.02 -8.88
N ASN A 8 4.04 16.11 -7.94
CA ASN A 8 4.09 16.43 -6.51
C ASN A 8 5.52 16.82 -6.10
N SER A 9 5.77 18.13 -6.02
CA SER A 9 7.03 18.72 -5.57
C SER A 9 7.30 18.37 -4.10
N ASN A 10 8.43 17.69 -3.86
CA ASN A 10 8.89 17.29 -2.54
C ASN A 10 9.64 18.47 -1.89
N THR A 11 8.97 19.27 -1.05
CA THR A 11 9.65 20.26 -0.20
C THR A 11 10.03 19.64 1.13
N ASN A 12 11.33 19.38 1.26
CA ASN A 12 12.00 18.92 2.46
C ASN A 12 12.16 20.12 3.42
N THR A 13 11.32 20.24 4.46
CA THR A 13 11.48 21.23 5.53
C THR A 13 11.82 20.53 6.84
N ASN A 14 13.10 20.55 7.15
CA ASN A 14 13.67 20.22 8.45
C ASN A 14 13.29 21.33 9.45
N SER A 15 12.27 21.10 10.26
CA SER A 15 11.87 22.01 11.34
C SER A 15 11.78 21.26 12.66
N ASN A 16 12.81 21.48 13.48
CA ASN A 16 12.88 21.13 14.88
C ASN A 16 11.82 21.95 15.65
N THR A 17 10.67 21.34 15.93
CA THR A 17 9.68 21.91 16.86
C THR A 17 9.25 20.87 17.87
N ASN A 18 9.67 21.12 19.10
CA ASN A 18 9.23 20.45 20.31
C ASN A 18 7.76 20.82 20.55
N ALA A 19 6.84 20.10 19.90
CA ALA A 19 5.42 20.23 20.09
C ALA A 19 4.86 18.84 20.34
N ASN A 20 4.27 18.70 21.54
CA ASN A 20 3.35 17.64 21.93
C ASN A 20 2.16 17.64 20.95
N GLN A 21 2.38 17.13 19.75
CA GLN A 21 1.35 16.86 18.76
C GLN A 21 1.04 15.39 18.92
N GLY A 22 -0.11 15.09 19.53
CA GLY A 22 -0.75 13.79 19.38
C GLY A 22 -0.75 13.49 17.89
N SER A 23 0.09 12.53 17.49
CA SER A 23 0.32 12.11 16.12
C SER A 23 -1.00 11.57 15.59
N SER A 24 -1.84 12.46 15.08
CA SER A 24 -2.95 12.08 14.22
C SER A 24 -2.28 11.57 12.95
N ASN A 25 -1.98 10.28 12.98
CA ASN A 25 -1.36 9.54 11.90
C ASN A 25 -2.26 9.64 10.68
N ASN A 26 -2.11 10.71 9.90
CA ASN A 26 -2.61 10.84 8.51
C ASN A 26 -1.92 9.82 7.58
N ASN A 27 -1.39 8.72 8.12
CA ASN A 27 -0.76 7.62 7.43
C ASN A 27 -1.76 6.48 7.13
N SER A 28 -2.92 6.45 7.80
CA SER A 28 -3.94 5.42 7.55
C SER A 28 -4.49 5.51 6.11
N ASN A 29 -4.77 6.72 5.62
CA ASN A 29 -5.24 6.91 4.23
C ASN A 29 -4.11 6.70 3.20
N SER A 30 -2.88 7.08 3.52
CA SER A 30 -1.71 6.85 2.66
C SER A 30 -1.38 5.36 2.55
N SER A 31 -1.56 4.60 3.63
CA SER A 31 -1.36 3.15 3.65
C SER A 31 -2.47 2.43 2.88
N ALA A 32 -3.73 2.81 3.06
CA ALA A 32 -4.86 2.20 2.36
C ALA A 32 -4.80 2.41 0.83
N SER A 33 -4.46 3.62 0.39
CA SER A 33 -4.30 3.92 -1.04
C SER A 33 -3.13 3.17 -1.67
N ALA A 34 -2.02 2.99 -0.95
CA ALA A 34 -0.89 2.17 -1.40
C ALA A 34 -1.27 0.68 -1.53
N ILE A 35 -2.05 0.14 -0.58
CA ILE A 35 -2.59 -1.22 -0.64
C ILE A 35 -3.47 -1.39 -1.88
N ILE A 36 -4.41 -0.48 -2.11
CA ILE A 36 -5.31 -0.55 -3.27
C ILE A 36 -4.52 -0.46 -4.58
N ALA A 37 -3.55 0.46 -4.68
CA ALA A 37 -2.73 0.61 -5.88
C ALA A 37 -1.87 -0.63 -6.15
N GLU A 38 -1.34 -1.28 -5.11
CA GLU A 38 -0.59 -2.53 -5.26
C GLU A 38 -1.51 -3.69 -5.66
N ALA A 39 -2.69 -3.80 -5.02
CA ALA A 39 -3.72 -4.78 -5.37
C ALA A 39 -4.09 -4.71 -6.86
N GLN A 40 -4.34 -3.51 -7.38
CA GLN A 40 -4.73 -3.31 -8.78
C GLN A 40 -3.72 -3.87 -9.80
N LYS A 41 -2.42 -3.95 -9.46
CA LYS A 41 -1.38 -4.51 -10.36
C LYS A 41 -1.52 -6.01 -10.60
N HIS A 42 -2.24 -6.70 -9.74
CA HIS A 42 -2.40 -8.16 -9.79
C HIS A 42 -3.78 -8.57 -10.31
N LEU A 43 -4.58 -7.63 -10.80
CA LEU A 43 -5.82 -7.95 -11.51
C LEU A 43 -5.51 -8.80 -12.75
N GLY A 44 -6.26 -9.90 -12.91
CA GLY A 44 -6.08 -10.86 -14.00
C GLY A 44 -4.99 -11.91 -13.78
N LYS A 45 -4.31 -11.93 -12.62
CA LYS A 45 -3.40 -13.02 -12.25
C LYS A 45 -4.16 -14.32 -12.01
N ALA A 46 -3.53 -15.45 -12.32
CA ALA A 46 -4.14 -16.76 -12.17
C ALA A 46 -4.41 -17.07 -10.68
N TYR A 47 -5.54 -17.71 -10.41
CA TYR A 47 -5.85 -18.26 -9.09
C TYR A 47 -5.25 -19.66 -8.97
N SER A 48 -4.56 -19.93 -7.87
CA SER A 48 -4.11 -21.29 -7.54
C SER A 48 -4.12 -21.49 -6.04
N TRP A 49 -4.58 -22.66 -5.63
CA TRP A 49 -4.63 -23.05 -4.23
C TRP A 49 -3.22 -23.06 -3.63
N GLY A 50 -2.99 -22.30 -2.55
CA GLY A 50 -1.67 -22.11 -1.97
C GLY A 50 -0.76 -21.13 -2.72
N GLY A 51 -1.30 -20.32 -3.63
CA GLY A 51 -0.54 -19.32 -4.38
C GLY A 51 -0.14 -18.11 -3.53
N ASN A 52 1.16 -17.80 -3.46
CA ASN A 52 1.71 -16.71 -2.64
C ASN A 52 2.26 -15.51 -3.45
N GLY A 53 1.97 -15.46 -4.75
CA GLY A 53 2.46 -14.41 -5.65
C GLY A 53 3.92 -14.59 -6.10
N PRO A 54 4.40 -13.72 -7.01
CA PRO A 54 3.65 -12.65 -7.69
C PRO A 54 2.93 -13.11 -8.98
N THR A 55 3.11 -14.36 -9.40
CA THR A 55 2.50 -14.89 -10.64
C THR A 55 1.10 -15.45 -10.42
N THR A 56 0.87 -16.05 -9.25
CA THR A 56 -0.34 -16.82 -8.93
C THR A 56 -0.70 -16.63 -7.47
N PHE A 57 -1.99 -16.46 -7.17
CA PHE A 57 -2.45 -16.14 -5.83
C PHE A 57 -3.61 -17.01 -5.36
N ASP A 58 -3.65 -17.31 -4.06
CA ASP A 58 -4.86 -17.67 -3.32
C ASP A 58 -5.42 -16.44 -2.59
N CYS A 59 -6.62 -16.55 -2.00
CA CYS A 59 -7.29 -15.43 -1.34
C CYS A 59 -6.48 -14.82 -0.19
N SER A 60 -5.89 -15.67 0.66
CA SER A 60 -5.10 -15.23 1.81
C SER A 60 -3.68 -14.81 1.42
N GLY A 61 -3.10 -15.37 0.36
CA GLY A 61 -1.81 -15.03 -0.24
C GLY A 61 -1.80 -13.70 -0.92
N TYR A 62 -2.85 -13.42 -1.67
CA TYR A 62 -3.04 -12.11 -2.25
C TYR A 62 -3.11 -11.02 -1.18
N THR A 63 -3.99 -11.21 -0.19
CA THR A 63 -4.18 -10.24 0.89
C THR A 63 -2.88 -10.01 1.66
N LYS A 64 -2.19 -11.09 2.05
CA LYS A 64 -0.89 -11.00 2.74
C LYS A 64 0.16 -10.31 1.88
N TYR A 65 0.23 -10.60 0.58
CA TYR A 65 1.22 -10.01 -0.32
C TYR A 65 1.04 -8.49 -0.44
N VAL A 66 -0.18 -8.02 -0.69
CA VAL A 66 -0.48 -6.59 -0.86
C VAL A 66 -0.24 -5.82 0.45
N PHE A 67 -0.67 -6.36 1.59
CA PHE A 67 -0.44 -5.72 2.89
C PHE A 67 1.04 -5.69 3.27
N ALA A 68 1.80 -6.75 2.96
CA ALA A 68 3.25 -6.78 3.19
C ALA A 68 3.98 -5.68 2.39
N LYS A 69 3.51 -5.35 1.18
CA LYS A 69 4.05 -4.23 0.38
C LYS A 69 3.75 -2.86 0.99
N ALA A 70 2.70 -2.74 1.81
CA ALA A 70 2.42 -1.57 2.61
C ALA A 70 3.08 -1.60 4.01
N GLY A 71 3.98 -2.57 4.27
CA GLY A 71 4.68 -2.71 5.56
C GLY A 71 3.84 -3.35 6.66
N ILE A 72 2.65 -3.88 6.35
CA ILE A 72 1.74 -4.49 7.31
C ILE A 72 1.88 -6.01 7.22
N SER A 73 2.34 -6.63 8.30
CA SER A 73 2.45 -8.09 8.39
C SER A 73 1.12 -8.70 8.83
N LEU A 74 0.59 -9.63 8.02
CA LEU A 74 -0.60 -10.40 8.36
C LEU A 74 -0.25 -11.86 8.67
N PRO A 75 -0.88 -12.47 9.71
CA PRO A 75 -0.79 -13.90 9.93
C PRO A 75 -1.40 -14.66 8.75
N ARG A 76 -0.95 -15.90 8.54
CA ARG A 76 -1.44 -16.76 7.46
C ARG A 76 -2.42 -17.76 8.06
N THR A 77 -3.65 -17.76 7.56
CA THR A 77 -4.71 -18.74 7.86
C THR A 77 -5.42 -19.12 6.59
#